data_AF-A0A954HX20-F1
#
_entry.id   AF-A0A954HX20-F1
#
_cell.length_a   1.000
_cell.length_b   1.000
_cell.length_c   1.000
_cell.angle_alpha   90.00
_cell.angle_beta   90.00
_cell.angle_gamma   90.00
#
_symmetry.space_group_name_H-M   'P 1'
#
loop_
_entity.id
_entity.type
_entity.pdbx_description
1 polymer ?
#
loop_
_entity_poly.entity_id
_entity_poly.type
_entity_poly.pdbx_seq_one_letter_code
_entity_poly.pdbx_strand_id
1 'polypeptide(L)'
;MHRIKPTTLPPVAGMAVPAFIRNGDYYFTEVDVFADGLFECWGAVDVDFLARKFAERWISPGVPVGCRMSVHDLMSGKVTSSDWIHTAESFHERLQGYLESLNPKHENLHDFGGEDVEVRDGVRWSKIGFMDGSPVQYSKSNNSPQGESRYAIIRQEGQFFLSTIRIYADGQIDVHPRFDEQRLVRIDEFKEMLDRQEICVSVPDGTSIEIDSLGQVTVTDVVSWLDKPAELLLEVQETVKKLNGEKDAIEKCREAFQVYLEKPTLKTKDLLRAAYEAVPEL
;
A
#
# COMPACT_ATOMS: atom_id res chain seq x y z
N MET A 1 1.76 10.15 -29.28
CA MET A 1 0.86 9.53 -28.29
C MET A 1 0.77 10.49 -27.11
N HIS A 2 -0.23 11.37 -27.10
CA HIS A 2 -0.42 12.33 -26.01
C HIS A 2 -1.20 11.65 -24.89
N ARG A 3 -0.57 11.51 -23.71
CA ARG A 3 -1.25 11.08 -22.50
C ARG A 3 -1.65 12.34 -21.74
N ILE A 4 -2.95 12.51 -21.50
CA ILE A 4 -3.46 13.51 -20.57
C ILE A 4 -3.45 12.82 -19.20
N LYS A 5 -2.78 13.39 -18.20
CA LYS A 5 -2.90 12.89 -16.82
C LYS A 5 -4.37 13.03 -16.39
N PRO A 6 -4.96 12.04 -15.68
CA PRO A 6 -6.23 12.24 -15.02
C PRO A 6 -6.16 13.50 -14.15
N THR A 7 -7.31 14.16 -13.98
CA THR A 7 -7.50 15.34 -13.14
C THR A 7 -6.79 15.15 -11.80
N THR A 8 -5.80 15.99 -11.48
CA THR A 8 -5.22 16.01 -10.14
C THR A 8 -6.25 16.64 -9.22
N LEU A 9 -6.86 15.84 -8.35
CA LEU A 9 -7.75 16.33 -7.32
C LEU A 9 -6.96 17.14 -6.27
N PRO A 10 -7.56 18.16 -5.65
CA PRO A 10 -6.96 18.82 -4.49
C PRO A 10 -6.70 17.81 -3.37
N PRO A 11 -5.62 17.94 -2.58
CA PRO A 11 -5.42 17.11 -1.41
C PRO A 11 -6.57 17.28 -0.40
N VAL A 12 -7.07 16.16 0.10
CA VAL A 12 -8.12 16.09 1.12
C VAL A 12 -7.69 15.11 2.22
N ALA A 13 -8.18 15.31 3.44
CA ALA A 13 -7.95 14.36 4.52
C ALA A 13 -8.60 13.02 4.20
N GLY A 14 -7.94 11.94 4.60
CA GLY A 14 -8.47 10.59 4.44
C GLY A 14 -7.94 9.63 5.50
N MET A 15 -8.47 8.41 5.50
CA MET A 15 -8.08 7.31 6.37
C MET A 15 -7.92 6.03 5.56
N ALA A 16 -6.81 5.33 5.78
CA ALA A 16 -6.54 4.02 5.19
C ALA A 16 -7.07 2.92 6.13
N VAL A 17 -7.93 2.04 5.61
CA VAL A 17 -8.60 1.00 6.40
C VAL A 17 -8.21 -0.38 5.86
N PRO A 18 -7.65 -1.29 6.67
CA PRO A 18 -7.32 -2.64 6.22
C PRO A 18 -8.54 -3.36 5.62
N ALA A 19 -8.36 -4.03 4.48
CA ALA A 19 -9.41 -4.75 3.77
C ALA A 19 -8.83 -5.84 2.85
N PHE A 20 -9.72 -6.56 2.16
CA PHE A 20 -9.35 -7.44 1.06
C PHE A 20 -10.10 -7.06 -0.22
N ILE A 21 -9.39 -7.07 -1.36
CA ILE A 21 -10.00 -7.08 -2.68
C ILE A 21 -10.13 -8.52 -3.16
N ARG A 22 -11.32 -8.92 -3.57
CA ARG A 22 -11.60 -10.23 -4.16
C ARG A 22 -11.52 -10.14 -5.68
N ASN A 23 -10.42 -10.62 -6.23
CA ASN A 23 -10.20 -10.70 -7.68
C ASN A 23 -9.65 -12.07 -8.08
N GLY A 24 -10.51 -13.09 -8.01
CA GLY A 24 -10.09 -14.50 -8.06
C GLY A 24 -9.71 -15.00 -6.67
N ASP A 25 -8.54 -14.56 -6.18
CA ASP A 25 -8.10 -14.72 -4.79
C ASP A 25 -8.45 -13.49 -3.94
N TYR A 26 -8.04 -13.47 -2.67
CA TYR A 26 -8.22 -12.34 -1.75
C TYR A 26 -6.90 -11.62 -1.54
N TYR A 27 -6.83 -10.36 -1.96
CA TYR A 27 -5.64 -9.53 -1.88
C TYR A 27 -5.77 -8.55 -0.73
N PHE A 28 -4.90 -8.67 0.27
CA PHE A 28 -4.82 -7.69 1.34
C PHE A 28 -4.46 -6.33 0.76
N THR A 29 -5.22 -5.31 1.15
CA THR A 29 -4.99 -3.92 0.77
C THR A 29 -5.48 -3.02 1.89
N GLU A 30 -5.34 -1.72 1.68
CA GLU A 30 -6.13 -0.72 2.39
C GLU A 30 -7.19 -0.17 1.44
N VAL A 31 -8.37 0.13 1.98
CA VAL A 31 -9.37 0.99 1.33
C VAL A 31 -9.19 2.38 1.92
N ASP A 32 -8.86 3.35 1.08
CA ASP A 32 -8.78 4.73 1.54
C ASP A 32 -10.17 5.37 1.49
N VAL A 33 -10.52 6.07 2.57
CA VAL A 33 -11.75 6.86 2.70
C VAL A 33 -11.37 8.33 2.73
N PHE A 34 -11.86 9.12 1.78
CA PHE A 34 -11.55 10.55 1.69
C PHE A 34 -12.72 11.43 2.12
N ALA A 35 -12.44 12.60 2.69
CA ALA A 35 -13.48 13.49 3.22
C ALA A 35 -14.42 14.05 2.14
N ASP A 36 -14.03 13.99 0.86
CA ASP A 36 -14.85 14.40 -0.28
C ASP A 36 -15.74 13.26 -0.83
N GLY A 37 -15.87 12.15 -0.10
CA GLY A 37 -16.78 11.06 -0.45
C GLY A 37 -16.23 10.08 -1.48
N LEU A 38 -14.94 10.18 -1.83
CA LEU A 38 -14.27 9.19 -2.64
C LEU A 38 -13.66 8.07 -1.80
N PHE A 39 -13.61 6.88 -2.39
CA PHE A 39 -12.97 5.70 -1.84
C PHE A 39 -11.98 5.12 -2.85
N GLU A 40 -10.77 4.80 -2.43
CA GLU A 40 -9.79 4.08 -3.28
C GLU A 40 -9.79 2.60 -2.89
N CYS A 41 -10.23 1.73 -3.81
CA CYS A 41 -10.31 0.29 -3.59
C CYS A 41 -9.91 -0.49 -4.85
N TRP A 42 -8.74 -0.15 -5.40
CA TRP A 42 -8.25 -0.53 -6.73
C TRP A 42 -9.05 0.15 -7.87
N GLY A 43 -9.19 1.46 -7.72
CA GLY A 43 -9.97 2.36 -8.54
C GLY A 43 -10.86 3.23 -7.65
N ALA A 44 -10.85 4.54 -7.93
CA ALA A 44 -11.70 5.48 -7.22
C ALA A 44 -13.18 5.21 -7.47
N VAL A 45 -13.97 5.22 -6.39
CA VAL A 45 -15.43 5.14 -6.42
C VAL A 45 -16.04 6.20 -5.52
N ASP A 46 -17.25 6.64 -5.85
CA ASP A 46 -18.09 7.43 -4.96
C ASP A 46 -18.89 6.53 -4.00
N VAL A 47 -19.73 7.14 -3.16
CA VAL A 47 -20.58 6.43 -2.18
C VAL A 47 -21.48 5.38 -2.84
N ASP A 48 -22.09 5.71 -3.99
CA ASP A 48 -23.00 4.80 -4.69
C ASP A 48 -22.26 3.59 -5.27
N PHE A 49 -21.09 3.82 -5.88
CA PHE A 49 -20.28 2.74 -6.41
C PHE A 49 -19.61 1.91 -5.32
N LEU A 50 -19.30 2.49 -4.16
CA LEU A 50 -18.86 1.70 -3.00
C LEU A 50 -19.89 0.63 -2.64
N ALA A 51 -21.17 0.99 -2.53
CA ALA A 51 -22.24 0.03 -2.25
C ALA A 51 -22.32 -1.09 -3.32
N ARG A 52 -22.07 -0.75 -4.60
CA ARG A 52 -21.99 -1.74 -5.68
C ARG A 52 -20.79 -2.68 -5.50
N LYS A 53 -19.61 -2.16 -5.14
CA LYS A 53 -18.42 -2.99 -4.86
C LYS A 53 -18.69 -4.00 -3.75
N PHE A 54 -19.44 -3.64 -2.71
CA PHE A 54 -19.88 -4.61 -1.69
C PHE A 54 -20.90 -5.63 -2.21
N ALA A 55 -21.91 -5.19 -2.98
CA ALA A 55 -22.90 -6.08 -3.58
C ALA A 55 -22.26 -7.13 -4.52
N GLU A 56 -21.20 -6.72 -5.24
CA GLU A 56 -20.40 -7.58 -6.12
C GLU A 56 -19.40 -8.46 -5.36
N ARG A 57 -19.24 -8.24 -4.05
CA ARG A 57 -18.22 -8.87 -3.19
C ARG A 57 -16.79 -8.56 -3.63
N TRP A 58 -16.57 -7.40 -4.24
CA TRP A 58 -15.24 -6.89 -4.61
C TRP A 58 -14.43 -6.53 -3.37
N ILE A 59 -15.04 -5.84 -2.41
CA ILE A 59 -14.43 -5.55 -1.10
C ILE A 59 -14.90 -6.60 -0.11
N SER A 60 -13.97 -7.12 0.70
CA SER A 60 -14.25 -8.10 1.75
C SER A 60 -13.50 -7.75 3.04
N PRO A 61 -14.15 -7.85 4.22
CA PRO A 61 -13.47 -7.67 5.51
C PRO A 61 -12.66 -8.90 5.96
N GLY A 62 -12.71 -9.99 5.19
CA GLY A 62 -12.06 -11.23 5.57
C GLY A 62 -11.94 -12.21 4.42
N VAL A 63 -11.23 -13.30 4.67
CA VAL A 63 -10.95 -14.37 3.72
C VAL A 63 -11.61 -15.67 4.22
N PRO A 64 -12.46 -16.34 3.42
CA PRO A 64 -13.05 -17.62 3.80
C PRO A 64 -12.02 -18.75 3.95
N VAL A 65 -12.30 -19.69 4.85
CA VAL A 65 -11.51 -20.91 4.99
C VAL A 65 -11.46 -21.68 3.67
N GLY A 66 -10.27 -22.14 3.29
CA GLY A 66 -9.98 -22.84 2.05
C GLY A 66 -9.57 -21.93 0.89
N CYS A 67 -9.83 -20.61 0.98
CA CYS A 67 -9.36 -19.64 0.00
C CYS A 67 -7.91 -19.23 0.23
N ARG A 68 -7.30 -18.61 -0.77
CA ARG A 68 -5.94 -18.07 -0.69
C ARG A 68 -6.00 -16.57 -0.39
N MET A 69 -5.18 -16.16 0.58
CA MET A 69 -4.87 -14.78 0.89
C MET A 69 -3.53 -14.42 0.26
N SER A 70 -3.43 -13.24 -0.35
CA SER A 70 -2.21 -12.70 -0.94
C SER A 70 -1.95 -11.32 -0.37
N VAL A 71 -0.72 -11.06 0.04
CA VAL A 71 -0.22 -9.77 0.49
C VAL A 71 0.88 -9.36 -0.48
N HIS A 72 0.65 -8.27 -1.21
CA HIS A 72 1.54 -7.82 -2.28
C HIS A 72 2.99 -7.65 -1.79
N ASP A 73 3.94 -8.20 -2.54
CA ASP A 73 5.38 -8.21 -2.25
C ASP A 73 5.79 -8.73 -0.85
N LEU A 74 4.89 -9.35 -0.09
CA LEU A 74 5.21 -9.97 1.19
C LEU A 74 5.04 -11.50 1.14
N MET A 75 3.80 -11.98 1.02
CA MET A 75 3.52 -13.41 1.06
C MET A 75 2.17 -13.79 0.44
N SER A 76 1.95 -15.09 0.24
CA SER A 76 0.62 -15.67 0.06
C SER A 76 0.46 -16.93 0.92
N GLY A 77 -0.78 -17.31 1.22
CA GLY A 77 -1.06 -18.51 2.00
C GLY A 77 -2.52 -18.93 1.91
N LYS A 78 -2.78 -20.21 2.14
CA LYS A 78 -4.13 -20.78 2.20
C LYS A 78 -4.70 -20.61 3.60
N VAL A 79 -5.90 -20.05 3.70
CA VAL A 79 -6.59 -19.87 4.98
C VAL A 79 -7.14 -21.18 5.50
N THR A 80 -6.79 -21.55 6.73
CA THR A 80 -7.25 -22.79 7.39
C THR A 80 -8.20 -22.54 8.56
N SER A 81 -8.08 -21.38 9.21
CA SER A 81 -9.05 -20.88 10.18
C SER A 81 -9.08 -19.36 10.16
N SER A 82 -10.20 -18.77 10.56
CA SER A 82 -10.33 -17.32 10.66
C SER A 82 -11.41 -16.94 11.67
N ASP A 83 -11.21 -15.82 12.34
CA ASP A 83 -12.19 -15.14 13.19
C ASP A 83 -12.24 -13.67 12.78
N TRP A 84 -13.27 -13.30 12.00
CA TRP A 84 -13.42 -11.96 11.44
C TRP A 84 -14.46 -11.17 12.23
N ILE A 85 -14.11 -9.93 12.57
CA ILE A 85 -14.95 -9.02 13.37
C ILE A 85 -16.15 -8.53 12.56
N HIS A 86 -15.98 -8.34 11.25
CA HIS A 86 -16.96 -7.68 10.40
C HIS A 86 -17.61 -8.64 9.39
N THR A 87 -18.90 -8.42 9.15
CA THR A 87 -19.59 -8.90 7.94
C THR A 87 -19.38 -7.89 6.81
N ALA A 88 -19.70 -8.25 5.57
CA ALA A 88 -19.65 -7.29 4.46
C ALA A 88 -20.53 -6.05 4.74
N GLU A 89 -21.70 -6.25 5.37
CA GLU A 89 -22.62 -5.18 5.76
C GLU A 89 -22.01 -4.28 6.84
N SER A 90 -21.54 -4.85 7.96
CA SER A 90 -20.98 -4.02 9.04
C SER A 90 -19.64 -3.37 8.68
N PHE A 91 -18.90 -3.93 7.73
CA PHE A 91 -17.71 -3.28 7.19
C PHE A 91 -18.06 -2.11 6.26
N HIS A 92 -19.09 -2.26 5.41
CA HIS A 92 -19.59 -1.16 4.60
C HIS A 92 -20.07 0.01 5.48
N GLU A 93 -20.87 -0.28 6.50
CA GLU A 93 -21.31 0.72 7.49
C GLU A 93 -20.12 1.40 8.19
N ARG A 94 -19.06 0.64 8.51
CA ARG A 94 -17.84 1.21 9.10
C ARG A 94 -17.14 2.20 8.17
N LEU A 95 -16.99 1.87 6.89
CA LEU A 95 -16.40 2.79 5.90
C LEU A 95 -17.24 4.06 5.73
N GLN A 96 -18.57 3.93 5.77
CA GLN A 96 -19.46 5.09 5.77
C GLN A 96 -19.32 5.93 7.04
N GLY A 97 -19.23 5.30 8.22
CA GLY A 97 -18.98 6.00 9.49
C GLY A 97 -17.65 6.75 9.51
N TYR A 98 -16.63 6.23 8.82
CA TYR A 98 -15.38 6.95 8.62
C TYR A 98 -15.54 8.19 7.75
N LEU A 99 -16.29 8.10 6.65
CA LEU A 99 -16.65 9.27 5.84
C LEU A 99 -17.42 10.31 6.67
N GLU A 100 -18.41 9.88 7.45
CA GLU A 100 -19.16 10.77 8.36
C GLU A 100 -18.25 11.45 9.39
N SER A 101 -17.24 10.75 9.90
CA SER A 101 -16.28 11.34 10.84
C SER A 101 -15.37 12.39 10.19
N LEU A 102 -14.98 12.16 8.92
CA LEU A 102 -14.13 13.06 8.15
C LEU A 102 -14.90 14.28 7.62
N ASN A 103 -16.17 14.09 7.27
CA ASN A 103 -17.04 15.13 6.74
C ASN A 103 -18.46 15.06 7.34
N PRO A 104 -18.63 15.47 8.62
CA PRO A 104 -19.93 15.39 9.30
C PRO A 104 -21.04 16.23 8.67
N LYS A 105 -20.70 17.16 7.77
CA LYS A 105 -21.65 18.03 7.07
C LYS A 105 -22.01 17.54 5.68
N HIS A 106 -21.31 16.52 5.16
CA HIS A 106 -21.51 15.98 3.82
C HIS A 106 -21.38 17.07 2.73
N GLU A 107 -20.44 17.99 2.90
CA GLU A 107 -20.18 19.08 1.96
C GLU A 107 -19.18 18.65 0.88
N ASN A 108 -19.40 19.08 -0.37
CA ASN A 108 -18.49 18.83 -1.50
C ASN A 108 -18.23 17.34 -1.81
N LEU A 109 -19.25 16.49 -1.63
CA LEU A 109 -19.14 15.08 -2.00
C LEU A 109 -19.08 14.92 -3.53
N HIS A 110 -18.18 14.05 -3.98
CA HIS A 110 -18.17 13.59 -5.37
C HIS A 110 -19.36 12.67 -5.64
N ASP A 111 -19.96 12.84 -6.82
CA ASP A 111 -21.05 12.02 -7.33
C ASP A 111 -20.78 11.69 -8.81
N PHE A 112 -20.71 10.41 -9.11
CA PHE A 112 -20.45 9.91 -10.46
C PHE A 112 -21.74 9.88 -11.30
N GLY A 113 -22.90 10.20 -10.74
CA GLY A 113 -24.18 10.27 -11.45
C GLY A 113 -24.60 8.92 -12.01
N GLY A 114 -24.24 7.84 -11.31
CA GLY A 114 -24.58 6.46 -11.68
C GLY A 114 -23.66 5.79 -12.70
N GLU A 115 -22.69 6.49 -13.28
CA GLU A 115 -21.67 5.92 -14.17
C GLU A 115 -20.25 6.35 -13.78
N ASP A 116 -19.33 5.41 -13.56
CA ASP A 116 -17.94 5.62 -13.15
C ASP A 116 -16.99 5.84 -14.34
N VAL A 117 -17.50 5.73 -15.56
CA VAL A 117 -16.74 5.95 -16.78
C VAL A 117 -17.25 7.12 -17.61
N GLU A 118 -16.40 7.62 -18.48
CA GLU A 118 -16.73 8.56 -19.53
C GLU A 118 -16.14 8.08 -20.86
N VAL A 119 -16.83 8.38 -21.96
CA VAL A 119 -16.36 8.03 -23.31
C VAL A 119 -15.65 9.23 -23.92
N ARG A 120 -14.36 9.09 -24.21
CA ARG A 120 -13.53 10.08 -24.91
C ARG A 120 -12.98 9.44 -26.17
N ASP A 121 -13.30 10.01 -27.33
CA ASP A 121 -12.87 9.50 -28.65
C ASP A 121 -13.18 8.00 -28.88
N GLY A 122 -14.34 7.54 -28.39
CA GLY A 122 -14.76 6.13 -28.51
C GLY A 122 -14.09 5.15 -27.54
N VAL A 123 -13.23 5.64 -26.64
CA VAL A 123 -12.57 4.86 -25.59
C VAL A 123 -13.26 5.13 -24.25
N ARG A 124 -13.54 4.08 -23.47
CA ARG A 124 -14.05 4.19 -22.10
C ARG A 124 -12.90 4.48 -21.15
N TRP A 125 -12.99 5.59 -20.43
CA TRP A 125 -12.04 6.00 -19.39
C TRP A 125 -12.75 6.04 -18.05
N SER A 126 -12.08 5.69 -16.96
CA SER A 126 -12.59 5.97 -15.62
C SER A 126 -12.69 7.49 -15.44
N LYS A 127 -13.78 7.99 -14.84
CA LYS A 127 -13.96 9.41 -14.52
C LYS A 127 -12.89 9.89 -13.55
N ILE A 128 -12.59 9.06 -12.56
CA ILE A 128 -11.47 9.22 -11.64
C ILE A 128 -10.68 7.92 -11.68
N GLY A 129 -9.38 8.02 -11.99
CA GLY A 129 -8.49 6.87 -12.05
C GLY A 129 -8.12 6.36 -10.65
N PHE A 130 -6.98 5.69 -10.56
CA PHE A 130 -6.37 5.42 -9.26
C PHE A 130 -6.02 6.73 -8.55
N MET A 131 -6.38 6.80 -7.28
CA MET A 131 -5.96 7.87 -6.39
C MET A 131 -4.62 7.51 -5.75
N ASP A 132 -3.77 8.52 -5.56
CA ASP A 132 -2.47 8.36 -4.92
C ASP A 132 -2.57 8.88 -3.48
N GLY A 133 -2.67 7.96 -2.54
CA GLY A 133 -2.69 8.24 -1.11
C GLY A 133 -1.28 8.25 -0.53
N SER A 134 -0.80 9.40 -0.08
CA SER A 134 0.47 9.50 0.66
C SER A 134 0.21 9.44 2.17
N PRO A 135 0.79 8.47 2.92
CA PRO A 135 0.68 8.44 4.37
C PRO A 135 1.29 9.68 5.01
N VAL A 136 0.67 10.13 6.10
CA VAL A 136 1.13 11.27 6.91
C VAL A 136 1.40 10.84 8.34
N GLN A 137 2.44 11.41 8.96
CA GLN A 137 2.75 11.20 10.36
C GLN A 137 1.68 11.86 11.23
N TYR A 138 0.97 11.04 12.02
CA TYR A 138 -0.05 11.50 12.96
C TYR A 138 0.45 12.63 13.87
N SER A 139 1.69 12.51 14.37
CA SER A 139 2.32 13.53 15.23
C SER A 139 2.66 14.86 14.54
N LYS A 140 2.74 14.93 13.21
CA LYS A 140 3.13 16.14 12.46
C LYS A 140 2.02 16.75 11.61
N SER A 141 0.90 16.06 11.42
CA SER A 141 -0.29 16.57 10.70
C SER A 141 0.11 17.30 9.39
N ASN A 142 -0.21 18.59 9.24
CA ASN A 142 0.02 19.40 8.04
C ASN A 142 1.50 19.61 7.64
N ASN A 143 2.46 19.31 8.52
CA ASN A 143 3.89 19.39 8.23
C ASN A 143 4.52 17.99 8.12
N SER A 144 3.71 16.95 7.89
CA SER A 144 4.23 15.62 7.69
C SER A 144 5.11 15.59 6.43
N PRO A 145 6.29 14.94 6.49
CA PRO A 145 6.96 14.51 5.27
C PRO A 145 6.04 13.60 4.44
N GLN A 146 6.24 13.58 3.13
CA GLN A 146 5.65 12.55 2.27
C GLN A 146 6.13 11.17 2.72
N GLY A 147 5.30 10.17 2.51
CA GLY A 147 5.66 8.80 2.78
C GLY A 147 5.14 7.84 1.73
N GLU A 148 5.58 6.59 1.86
CA GLU A 148 5.10 5.44 1.11
C GLU A 148 4.82 4.28 2.07
N SER A 149 4.05 3.32 1.59
CA SER A 149 3.50 2.22 2.39
C SER A 149 4.11 0.90 1.96
N ARG A 150 4.39 0.01 2.92
CA ARG A 150 4.88 -1.34 2.65
C ARG A 150 4.30 -2.34 3.65
N TYR A 151 3.88 -3.51 3.19
CA TYR A 151 3.39 -4.56 4.10
C TYR A 151 4.54 -5.31 4.77
N ALA A 152 4.37 -5.62 6.05
CA ALA A 152 5.28 -6.44 6.84
C ALA A 152 4.52 -7.25 7.89
N ILE A 153 5.18 -8.27 8.44
CA ILE A 153 4.69 -8.95 9.64
C ILE A 153 5.41 -8.37 10.86
N ILE A 154 4.66 -7.85 11.81
CA ILE A 154 5.19 -7.38 13.10
C ILE A 154 4.99 -8.48 14.12
N ARG A 155 6.05 -8.83 14.85
CA ARG A 155 6.00 -9.75 15.97
C ARG A 155 6.14 -8.98 17.28
N GLN A 156 5.07 -8.96 18.07
CA GLN A 156 5.04 -8.29 19.37
C GLN A 156 4.48 -9.26 20.42
N GLU A 157 5.19 -9.40 21.54
CA GLU A 157 4.77 -10.27 22.66
C GLU A 157 4.43 -11.72 22.25
N GLY A 158 5.05 -12.21 21.19
CA GLY A 158 4.82 -13.56 20.65
C GLY A 158 3.63 -13.69 19.70
N GLN A 159 2.87 -12.61 19.49
CA GLN A 159 1.80 -12.51 18.49
C GLN A 159 2.35 -11.97 17.17
N PHE A 160 1.70 -12.34 16.07
CA PHE A 160 2.05 -11.88 14.72
C PHE A 160 0.93 -11.01 14.17
N PHE A 161 1.29 -9.84 13.65
CA PHE A 161 0.38 -8.88 13.07
C PHE A 161 0.76 -8.66 11.61
N LEU A 162 -0.20 -8.76 10.69
CA LEU A 162 -0.02 -8.21 9.36
C LEU A 162 -0.30 -6.71 9.44
N SER A 163 0.72 -5.90 9.14
CA SER A 163 0.63 -4.45 9.24
C SER A 163 1.20 -3.78 7.99
N THR A 164 0.84 -2.52 7.82
CA THR A 164 1.43 -1.63 6.83
C THR A 164 2.42 -0.69 7.53
N ILE A 165 3.71 -0.88 7.30
CA ILE A 165 4.71 0.10 7.73
C ILE A 165 4.66 1.33 6.83
N ARG A 166 4.84 2.51 7.43
CA ARG A 166 4.87 3.79 6.69
C ARG A 166 6.28 4.35 6.71
N ILE A 167 6.88 4.53 5.53
CA ILE A 167 8.25 5.01 5.37
C ILE A 167 8.17 6.48 4.97
N TYR A 168 8.82 7.37 5.72
CA TYR A 168 8.74 8.80 5.49
C TYR A 168 10.04 9.39 4.93
N ALA A 169 9.93 10.51 4.21
CA ALA A 169 11.08 11.20 3.60
C ALA A 169 12.13 11.65 4.63
N ASP A 170 11.77 11.88 5.88
CA ASP A 170 12.71 12.24 6.95
C ASP A 170 13.47 11.04 7.55
N GLY A 171 13.24 9.84 7.01
CA GLY A 171 13.88 8.59 7.43
C GLY A 171 13.27 7.97 8.69
N GLN A 172 12.13 8.48 9.16
CA GLN A 172 11.31 7.81 10.16
C GLN A 172 10.45 6.73 9.50
N ILE A 173 10.18 5.65 10.25
CA ILE A 173 9.36 4.53 9.82
C ILE A 173 8.31 4.29 10.90
N ASP A 174 7.04 4.33 10.55
CA ASP A 174 5.96 3.88 11.44
C ASP A 174 5.87 2.36 11.38
N VAL A 175 6.04 1.71 12.53
CA VAL A 175 6.02 0.26 12.68
C VAL A 175 4.95 -0.18 13.68
N HIS A 176 3.93 0.63 13.92
CA HIS A 176 2.85 0.22 14.79
C HIS A 176 1.95 -0.82 14.10
N PRO A 177 1.54 -1.92 14.77
CA PRO A 177 0.65 -2.90 14.15
C PRO A 177 -0.80 -2.42 14.03
N ARG A 178 -1.20 -1.44 14.84
CA ARG A 178 -2.54 -0.83 14.78
C ARG A 178 -2.57 0.46 14.00
N PHE A 179 -3.64 0.67 13.22
CA PHE A 179 -3.76 1.78 12.28
C PHE A 179 -4.01 3.14 12.97
N ASP A 180 -4.51 3.15 14.21
CA ASP A 180 -4.87 4.36 14.98
C ASP A 180 -3.79 4.79 16.00
N GLU A 181 -2.70 4.03 16.08
CA GLU A 181 -1.57 4.26 16.97
C GLU A 181 -0.28 4.44 16.13
N GLN A 182 0.74 5.07 16.70
CA GLN A 182 1.98 5.39 15.99
C GLN A 182 3.21 5.00 16.80
N ARG A 183 4.17 4.32 16.14
CA ARG A 183 5.50 4.04 16.67
C ARG A 183 6.54 4.36 15.60
N LEU A 184 7.11 5.57 15.70
CA LEU A 184 8.15 6.03 14.79
C LEU A 184 9.52 5.55 15.25
N VAL A 185 10.22 4.84 14.38
CA VAL A 185 11.61 4.38 14.57
C VAL A 185 12.51 4.95 13.46
N ARG A 186 13.82 5.01 13.71
CA ARG A 186 14.81 5.35 12.66
C ARG A 186 15.28 4.09 11.94
N ILE A 187 15.91 4.25 10.78
CA ILE A 187 16.47 3.14 9.99
C ILE A 187 17.37 2.21 10.82
N ASP A 188 18.22 2.75 11.70
CA ASP A 188 19.10 1.92 12.54
C ASP A 188 18.31 1.04 13.52
N GLU A 189 17.27 1.58 14.16
CA GLU A 189 16.38 0.82 15.04
C GLU A 189 15.53 -0.17 14.24
N PHE A 190 15.03 0.21 13.06
CA PHE A 190 14.32 -0.70 12.16
C PHE A 190 15.19 -1.91 11.79
N LYS A 191 16.47 -1.67 11.49
CA LYS A 191 17.44 -2.75 11.27
C LYS A 191 17.60 -3.62 12.51
N GLU A 192 17.71 -3.05 13.70
CA GLU A 192 17.77 -3.84 14.94
C GLU A 192 16.50 -4.69 15.15
N MET A 193 15.32 -4.16 14.80
CA MET A 193 14.05 -4.89 14.86
C MET A 193 14.02 -6.07 13.88
N LEU A 194 14.56 -5.92 12.66
CA LEU A 194 14.75 -7.02 11.71
C LEU A 194 15.72 -8.08 12.27
N ASP A 195 16.86 -7.64 12.83
CA ASP A 195 17.87 -8.52 13.42
C ASP A 195 17.30 -9.33 14.61
N ARG A 196 16.35 -8.74 15.37
CA ARG A 196 15.63 -9.39 16.49
C ARG A 196 14.40 -10.18 16.07
N GLN A 197 14.04 -10.19 14.78
CA GLN A 197 12.82 -10.81 14.26
C GLN A 197 11.53 -10.24 14.90
N GLU A 198 11.55 -8.96 15.26
CA GLU A 198 10.36 -8.17 15.60
C GLU A 198 9.64 -7.71 14.33
N ILE A 199 10.36 -7.58 13.21
CA ILE A 199 9.81 -7.38 11.88
C ILE A 199 10.23 -8.58 11.02
N CYS A 200 9.24 -9.21 10.39
CA CYS A 200 9.39 -10.43 9.61
C CYS A 200 8.84 -10.23 8.20
N VAL A 201 9.46 -10.90 7.24
CA VAL A 201 9.03 -10.92 5.83
C VAL A 201 8.20 -12.17 5.49
N SER A 202 8.10 -13.11 6.42
CA SER A 202 7.33 -14.35 6.28
C SER A 202 6.94 -14.90 7.65
N VAL A 203 6.04 -15.88 7.66
CA VAL A 203 5.63 -16.64 8.85
C VAL A 203 5.66 -18.14 8.58
N PRO A 204 5.88 -18.99 9.59
CA PRO A 204 5.70 -20.44 9.46
C PRO A 204 4.25 -20.84 9.13
N ASP A 205 4.08 -22.00 8.51
CA ASP A 205 2.77 -22.63 8.34
C ASP A 205 2.07 -22.87 9.69
N GLY A 206 0.77 -22.61 9.72
CA GLY A 206 -0.05 -22.71 10.93
C GLY A 206 0.05 -21.51 11.85
N THR A 207 0.77 -20.44 11.45
CA THR A 207 0.84 -19.20 12.23
C THR A 207 -0.50 -18.48 12.19
N SER A 208 -0.98 -18.08 13.36
CA SER A 208 -2.11 -17.17 13.52
C SER A 208 -1.64 -15.73 13.41
N ILE A 209 -2.26 -14.96 12.51
CA ILE A 209 -1.92 -13.59 12.17
C ILE A 209 -3.12 -12.71 12.50
N GLU A 210 -2.90 -11.68 13.32
CA GLU A 210 -3.88 -10.62 13.58
C GLU A 210 -3.78 -9.54 12.50
N ILE A 211 -4.92 -9.02 12.09
CA ILE A 211 -5.05 -7.91 11.14
C ILE A 211 -5.91 -6.87 11.83
N ASP A 212 -5.32 -5.71 12.09
CA ASP A 212 -5.97 -4.70 12.90
C ASP A 212 -7.36 -4.33 12.36
N SER A 213 -8.31 -4.18 13.27
CA SER A 213 -9.74 -3.97 13.03
C SER A 213 -10.51 -5.02 12.21
N LEU A 214 -9.85 -5.99 11.57
CA LEU A 214 -10.51 -7.03 10.79
C LEU A 214 -10.67 -8.33 11.56
N GLY A 215 -9.66 -8.73 12.35
CA GLY A 215 -9.69 -9.97 13.14
C GLY A 215 -8.44 -10.82 12.94
N GLN A 216 -8.58 -12.14 13.01
CA GLN A 216 -7.46 -13.06 13.03
C GLN A 216 -7.60 -14.17 11.98
N VAL A 217 -6.48 -14.60 11.40
CA VAL A 217 -6.42 -15.65 10.37
C VAL A 217 -5.23 -16.57 10.56
N THR A 218 -5.43 -17.87 10.35
CA THR A 218 -4.35 -18.86 10.28
C THR A 218 -4.14 -19.30 8.85
N VAL A 219 -2.88 -19.34 8.42
CA VAL A 219 -2.50 -19.70 7.05
C VAL A 219 -1.53 -20.88 7.00
N THR A 220 -1.59 -21.65 5.92
CA THR A 220 -0.64 -22.70 5.54
C THR A 220 -0.23 -22.54 4.07
N ASP A 221 0.66 -23.40 3.58
CA ASP A 221 1.21 -23.31 2.22
C ASP A 221 1.82 -21.91 1.97
N VAL A 222 2.50 -21.36 2.98
CA VAL A 222 3.03 -20.00 2.93
C VAL A 222 4.14 -19.90 1.88
N VAL A 223 3.97 -18.97 0.95
CA VAL A 223 5.00 -18.57 -0.01
C VAL A 223 5.37 -17.13 0.28
N SER A 224 6.66 -16.87 0.55
CA SER A 224 7.21 -15.54 0.72
C SER A 224 7.73 -15.00 -0.60
N TRP A 225 7.60 -13.70 -0.84
CA TRP A 225 8.20 -13.01 -1.98
C TRP A 225 9.58 -12.42 -1.66
N LEU A 226 9.91 -12.33 -0.38
CA LEU A 226 11.23 -11.93 0.11
C LEU A 226 11.91 -13.12 0.78
N ASP A 227 13.18 -13.34 0.43
CA ASP A 227 13.98 -14.43 1.00
C ASP A 227 14.65 -14.00 2.30
N LYS A 228 15.01 -12.72 2.43
CA LYS A 228 15.81 -12.21 3.54
C LYS A 228 15.27 -10.90 4.10
N PRO A 229 15.25 -10.71 5.43
CA PRO A 229 14.91 -9.42 6.05
C PRO A 229 15.78 -8.25 5.57
N ALA A 230 17.03 -8.52 5.15
CA ALA A 230 17.93 -7.52 4.60
C ALA A 230 17.42 -6.90 3.28
N GLU A 231 16.60 -7.60 2.49
CA GLU A 231 15.99 -7.06 1.27
C GLU A 231 14.96 -5.98 1.61
N LEU A 232 14.13 -6.21 2.64
CA LEU A 232 13.20 -5.20 3.15
C LEU A 232 13.94 -3.94 3.66
N LEU A 233 15.09 -4.09 4.32
CA LEU A 233 15.91 -2.94 4.74
C LEU A 233 16.39 -2.12 3.53
N LEU A 234 16.84 -2.79 2.47
CA LEU A 234 17.26 -2.11 1.25
C LEU A 234 16.09 -1.37 0.57
N GLU A 235 14.92 -2.01 0.49
CA GLU A 235 13.70 -1.37 -0.02
C GLU A 235 13.34 -0.11 0.78
N VAL A 236 13.40 -0.17 2.10
CA VAL A 236 13.15 0.99 2.98
C VAL A 236 14.15 2.12 2.71
N GLN A 237 15.44 1.79 2.59
CA GLN A 237 16.48 2.79 2.30
C GLN A 237 16.31 3.44 0.93
N GLU A 238 15.99 2.66 -0.11
CA GLU A 238 15.71 3.19 -1.45
C GLU A 238 14.43 4.01 -1.48
N THR A 239 13.40 3.63 -0.72
CA THR A 239 12.16 4.41 -0.57
C THR A 239 12.44 5.78 0.01
N VAL A 240 13.27 5.88 1.06
CA VAL A 240 13.66 7.18 1.64
C VAL A 240 14.42 8.04 0.61
N LYS A 241 15.33 7.45 -0.17
CA LYS A 241 16.05 8.17 -1.24
C LYS A 241 15.09 8.71 -2.30
N LYS A 242 14.19 7.85 -2.79
CA LYS A 242 13.15 8.18 -3.77
C LYS A 242 12.27 9.33 -3.28
N LEU A 243 11.80 9.27 -2.04
CA LEU A 243 10.97 10.31 -1.41
C LEU A 243 11.71 11.66 -1.30
N ASN A 244 13.05 11.66 -1.24
CA ASN A 244 13.87 12.88 -1.27
C ASN A 244 14.26 13.32 -2.69
N GLY A 245 13.71 12.67 -3.73
CA GLY A 245 14.04 12.97 -5.13
C GLY A 245 15.45 12.58 -5.53
N GLU A 246 16.10 11.69 -4.77
CA GLU A 246 17.33 11.07 -5.23
C GLU A 246 17.03 10.13 -6.40
N LYS A 247 17.88 10.18 -7.41
CA LYS A 247 17.70 9.37 -8.61
C LYS A 247 17.82 7.89 -8.29
N ASP A 248 16.86 7.10 -8.76
CA ASP A 248 16.92 5.64 -8.61
C ASP A 248 18.00 5.03 -9.53
N ALA A 249 18.27 3.72 -9.38
CA ALA A 249 19.28 3.03 -10.19
C ALA A 249 18.95 3.07 -11.69
N ILE A 250 17.66 3.05 -12.07
CA ILE A 250 17.20 3.08 -13.47
C ILE A 250 17.43 4.46 -14.06
N GLU A 251 17.13 5.53 -13.33
CA GLU A 251 17.36 6.92 -13.71
C GLU A 251 18.85 7.20 -13.83
N LYS A 252 19.66 6.76 -12.85
CA LYS A 252 21.12 6.81 -12.93
C LYS A 252 21.64 6.06 -14.16
N CYS A 253 21.11 4.89 -14.46
CA CYS A 253 21.46 4.12 -15.65
C CYS A 253 21.04 4.84 -16.95
N ARG A 254 19.85 5.44 -17.01
CA ARG A 254 19.37 6.22 -18.17
C ARG A 254 20.23 7.45 -18.42
N GLU A 255 20.65 8.14 -17.36
CA GLU A 255 21.57 9.28 -17.47
C GLU A 255 22.96 8.86 -17.92
N ALA A 256 23.50 7.80 -17.33
CA ALA A 256 24.77 7.23 -17.77
C ALA A 256 24.72 6.82 -19.25
N PHE A 257 23.57 6.29 -19.70
CA PHE A 257 23.35 5.94 -21.09
C PHE A 257 23.33 7.18 -21.98
N GLN A 258 22.66 8.26 -21.56
CA GLN A 258 22.69 9.50 -22.34
C GLN A 258 24.08 10.13 -22.42
N VAL A 259 24.82 10.17 -21.30
CA VAL A 259 26.20 10.66 -21.29
C VAL A 259 27.09 9.83 -22.23
N TYR A 260 26.88 8.52 -22.31
CA TYR A 260 27.58 7.67 -23.26
C TYR A 260 27.20 7.98 -24.72
N LEU A 261 25.92 8.21 -25.01
CA LEU A 261 25.46 8.59 -26.36
C LEU A 261 26.04 9.93 -26.82
N GLU A 262 26.11 10.91 -25.93
CA GLU A 262 26.71 12.22 -26.22
C GLU A 262 28.22 12.15 -26.38
N LYS A 263 28.90 11.32 -25.58
CA LYS A 263 30.36 11.20 -25.56
C LYS A 263 30.82 9.75 -25.42
N PRO A 264 30.86 8.97 -26.51
CA PRO A 264 31.21 7.55 -26.44
C PRO A 264 32.72 7.37 -26.25
N THR A 265 33.14 7.13 -25.01
CA THR A 265 34.54 6.91 -24.61
C THR A 265 34.62 5.69 -23.69
N LEU A 266 35.81 5.13 -23.47
CA LEU A 266 35.99 4.04 -22.50
C LEU A 266 35.49 4.44 -21.10
N LYS A 267 35.78 5.68 -20.68
CA LYS A 267 35.33 6.20 -19.37
C LYS A 267 33.81 6.25 -19.23
N THR A 268 33.10 6.74 -20.24
CA THR A 268 31.62 6.82 -20.21
C THR A 268 30.98 5.46 -20.39
N LYS A 269 31.62 4.54 -21.13
CA LYS A 269 31.20 3.14 -21.23
C LYS A 269 31.33 2.41 -19.88
N ASP A 270 32.42 2.63 -19.15
CA ASP A 270 32.62 2.05 -17.82
C ASP A 270 31.61 2.57 -16.80
N LEU A 271 31.31 3.87 -16.86
CA LEU A 271 30.31 4.50 -16.00
C LEU A 271 28.90 3.96 -16.29
N LEU A 272 28.53 3.78 -17.57
CA LEU A 272 27.28 3.12 -17.96
C LEU A 272 27.22 1.67 -17.49
N ARG A 273 28.30 0.90 -17.66
CA ARG A 273 28.34 -0.49 -17.20
C ARG A 273 28.11 -0.59 -15.69
N ALA A 274 28.81 0.22 -14.90
CA ALA A 274 28.63 0.23 -13.45
C ALA A 274 27.21 0.64 -13.04
N ALA A 275 26.60 1.61 -13.73
CA ALA A 275 25.23 2.02 -13.46
C ALA A 275 24.20 0.94 -13.87
N TYR A 276 24.46 0.22 -14.97
CA TYR A 276 23.62 -0.90 -15.42
C TYR A 276 23.70 -2.09 -14.45
N GLU A 277 24.90 -2.45 -14.00
CA GLU A 277 25.13 -3.53 -13.03
C GLU A 277 24.53 -3.21 -11.64
N ALA A 278 24.27 -1.94 -11.36
CA ALA A 278 23.60 -1.49 -10.14
C ALA A 278 22.07 -1.54 -10.22
N VAL A 279 21.48 -1.80 -11.39
CA VAL A 279 20.03 -2.01 -11.52
C VAL A 279 19.69 -3.43 -11.03
N PRO A 280 18.81 -3.59 -10.03
CA PRO A 280 18.41 -4.92 -9.54
C PRO A 280 17.81 -5.80 -10.65
N GLU A 281 18.08 -7.11 -10.60
CA GLU A 281 17.35 -8.08 -11.42
C GLU A 281 15.91 -8.18 -10.91
N LEU A 282 14.93 -8.00 -11.80
CA LEU A 282 13.49 -8.10 -11.52
C LEU A 282 13.01 -9.55 -11.56
#